data_AF-A0A843SER0-F1
#
_entry.id   AF-A0A843SER0-F1
#
_cell.length_a   1.000
_cell.length_b   1.000
_cell.length_c   1.000
_cell.angle_alpha   90.00
_cell.angle_beta   90.00
_cell.angle_gamma   90.00
#
_symmetry.space_group_name_H-M   'P 1'
#
loop_
_entity.id
_entity.type
_entity.pdbx_description
1 polymer ?
#
loop_
_entity_poly.entity_id
_entity_poly.type
_entity_poly.pdbx_seq_one_letter_code
_entity_poly.pdbx_strand_id
1 'polypeptide(L)'
;MSLAITKANFEQLIDDRDNGVIALSGKWGTGKSHMWKQVQKDSTNDAIRKALYVSLFGIKDILQLKLRIVQSVIPDSKTGHVAREVVTGAVRQAIKFARGFNPAFSALDEIALLAVPAILRNRVIVLDDIERKHKDLNIEEVMGFIDEFTQVYGSRILLILNSDKLEDKDMWNKLREKVIDHEIALATTPKEAFDIALGEEPSKYAPHIEGAVEVCKISNIRIIQKIIRTVNKVLGDRDNLTDEVLARTIPSTVLMCAIHHHGLDNGPSFDFVMAFNSSNFQLEEAIRRPGSVFADAPARPPEEKKWGALLDDLKINNCDDYERMLLDFLTSGLLDSHRVDSIVNRYVDEKNVMELREKCSRFFELEQWHPMVTDEELLSLGAELAEGAALLDAYAATALHDRLADVPGGAEVGKTIIARWIDGFKEKEPPPHRPDNYDNKPLHPEMEAAFSEAERRLKPIPSLLEACLRIGDNANWESVNSQAMRDATVASYEETIKTTSGPQLRDFLRANVVLYSRREGYAADFADALEHFATACRAICQANPIPRLSRAIRKVFREAGLERILDQPEQDADAQGVNADVAEGAAGHD
;
A
#
# COMPACT_ATOMS: atom_id res chain seq x y z
N MET A 1 21.73 -18.97 -22.48
CA MET A 1 21.30 -19.16 -23.88
C MET A 1 19.96 -18.47 -24.02
N SER A 2 19.71 -17.77 -25.13
CA SER A 2 18.42 -17.11 -25.37
C SER A 2 17.34 -18.12 -25.75
N LEU A 3 16.07 -17.79 -25.49
CA LEU A 3 14.90 -18.52 -25.93
C LEU A 3 14.93 -18.84 -27.43
N ALA A 4 15.42 -17.92 -28.25
CA ALA A 4 15.50 -18.09 -29.70
C ALA A 4 16.44 -19.25 -30.10
N ILE A 5 17.61 -19.34 -29.46
CA ILE A 5 18.55 -20.46 -29.70
C ILE A 5 17.93 -21.77 -29.23
N THR A 6 17.29 -21.78 -28.06
CA THR A 6 16.61 -22.96 -27.53
C THR A 6 15.48 -23.42 -28.46
N LYS A 7 14.67 -22.48 -28.99
CA LYS A 7 13.59 -22.76 -29.95
C LYS A 7 14.15 -23.37 -31.24
N ALA A 8 15.20 -22.79 -31.83
CA ALA A 8 15.80 -23.30 -33.06
C ALA A 8 16.36 -24.72 -32.91
N ASN A 9 17.05 -25.01 -31.80
CA ASN A 9 17.52 -26.38 -31.51
C ASN A 9 16.34 -27.35 -31.29
N PHE A 10 15.28 -26.88 -30.61
CA PHE A 10 14.09 -27.69 -30.40
C PHE A 10 13.38 -28.03 -31.70
N GLU A 11 13.23 -27.06 -32.62
CA GLU A 11 12.68 -27.26 -33.97
C GLU A 11 13.46 -28.31 -34.75
N GLN A 12 14.80 -28.24 -34.74
CA GLN A 12 15.64 -29.24 -35.41
C GLN A 12 15.43 -30.65 -34.85
N LEU A 13 15.44 -30.80 -33.52
CA LEU A 13 15.29 -32.10 -32.87
C LEU A 13 13.90 -32.70 -33.10
N ILE A 14 12.84 -31.89 -33.02
CA ILE A 14 11.47 -32.38 -33.23
C ILE A 14 11.16 -32.68 -34.71
N ASP A 15 11.83 -32.05 -35.66
CA ASP A 15 11.68 -32.37 -37.08
C ASP A 15 12.47 -33.62 -37.50
N ASP A 16 13.57 -33.94 -36.82
CA ASP A 16 14.32 -35.17 -37.04
C ASP A 16 13.50 -36.40 -36.63
N ARG A 17 13.19 -37.26 -37.62
CA ARG A 17 12.31 -38.41 -37.44
C ARG A 17 12.97 -39.57 -36.72
N ASP A 18 14.30 -39.57 -36.62
CA ASP A 18 15.05 -40.62 -35.91
C ASP A 18 14.96 -40.43 -34.38
N ASN A 19 14.56 -39.24 -33.92
CA ASN A 19 14.31 -38.96 -32.50
C ASN A 19 12.93 -39.49 -32.08
N GLY A 20 12.93 -40.55 -31.27
CA GLY A 20 11.73 -41.20 -30.74
C GLY A 20 11.14 -40.46 -29.55
N VAL A 21 11.98 -40.00 -28.61
CA VAL A 21 11.55 -39.29 -27.40
C VAL A 21 12.41 -38.06 -27.13
N ILE A 22 11.74 -36.91 -27.05
CA ILE A 22 12.38 -35.63 -26.71
C ILE A 22 11.78 -35.12 -25.40
N ALA A 23 12.60 -34.59 -24.50
CA ALA A 23 12.15 -33.94 -23.28
C ALA A 23 12.43 -32.43 -23.32
N LEU A 24 11.39 -31.62 -23.15
CA LEU A 24 11.48 -30.19 -22.89
C LEU A 24 11.28 -29.94 -21.38
N SER A 25 12.39 -29.77 -20.66
CA SER A 25 12.42 -29.58 -19.21
C SER A 25 12.56 -28.10 -18.82
N GLY A 26 12.20 -27.74 -17.59
CA GLY A 26 12.40 -26.38 -17.06
C GLY A 26 11.45 -26.02 -15.92
N LYS A 27 11.75 -24.94 -15.19
CA LYS A 27 10.92 -24.47 -14.06
C LYS A 27 9.47 -24.17 -14.49
N TRP A 28 8.55 -24.11 -13.54
CA TRP A 28 7.17 -23.70 -13.83
C TRP A 28 7.11 -22.25 -14.30
N GLY A 29 6.25 -21.99 -15.28
CA GLY A 29 6.02 -20.64 -15.79
C GLY A 29 7.12 -20.09 -16.70
N THR A 30 8.16 -20.86 -17.05
CA THR A 30 9.23 -20.41 -17.98
C THR A 30 8.81 -20.39 -19.45
N GLY A 31 7.63 -20.90 -19.79
CA GLY A 31 7.10 -20.84 -21.17
C GLY A 31 7.30 -22.09 -22.02
N LYS A 32 7.54 -23.27 -21.42
CA LYS A 32 7.65 -24.54 -22.16
C LYS A 32 6.47 -24.82 -23.10
N SER A 33 5.25 -24.79 -22.55
CA SER A 33 4.03 -25.02 -23.34
C SER A 33 3.78 -23.88 -24.35
N HIS A 34 4.27 -22.66 -24.08
CA HIS A 34 4.21 -21.54 -25.02
C HIS A 34 5.17 -21.77 -26.20
N MET A 35 6.41 -22.17 -25.94
CA MET A 35 7.39 -22.57 -26.96
C MET A 35 6.85 -23.72 -27.82
N TRP A 36 6.32 -24.77 -27.20
CA TRP A 36 5.70 -25.88 -27.93
C TRP A 36 4.55 -25.40 -28.83
N LYS A 37 3.64 -24.58 -28.32
CA LYS A 37 2.52 -24.05 -29.13
C LYS A 37 3.00 -23.24 -30.33
N GLN A 38 4.06 -22.45 -30.18
CA GLN A 38 4.65 -21.72 -31.31
C GLN A 38 5.24 -22.69 -32.33
N VAL A 39 6.08 -23.63 -31.91
CA VAL A 39 6.66 -24.66 -32.81
C VAL A 39 5.57 -25.45 -33.52
N GLN A 40 4.52 -25.87 -32.80
CA GLN A 40 3.39 -26.58 -33.38
C GLN A 40 2.63 -25.76 -34.43
N LYS A 41 2.42 -24.46 -34.14
CA LYS A 41 1.70 -23.55 -35.03
C LYS A 41 2.51 -23.20 -36.28
N ASP A 42 3.81 -22.99 -36.12
CA ASP A 42 4.72 -22.51 -37.17
C ASP A 42 5.28 -23.66 -38.03
N SER A 43 5.17 -24.92 -37.57
CA SER A 43 5.73 -26.08 -38.27
C SER A 43 5.04 -26.35 -39.62
N THR A 44 5.86 -26.63 -40.63
CA THR A 44 5.42 -27.14 -41.94
C THR A 44 5.23 -28.66 -41.96
N ASN A 45 5.63 -29.35 -40.89
CA ASN A 45 5.52 -30.79 -40.73
C ASN A 45 4.14 -31.17 -40.18
N ASP A 46 3.35 -31.84 -41.01
CA ASP A 46 1.97 -32.21 -40.68
C ASP A 46 1.85 -33.08 -39.43
N ALA A 47 2.87 -33.90 -39.11
CA ALA A 47 2.88 -34.72 -37.91
C ALA A 47 3.00 -33.89 -36.62
N ILE A 48 3.79 -32.81 -36.66
CA ILE A 48 3.97 -31.88 -35.53
C ILE A 48 2.73 -31.00 -35.40
N ARG A 49 2.24 -30.42 -36.52
CA ARG A 49 1.03 -29.59 -36.54
C ARG A 49 -0.20 -30.31 -35.98
N LYS A 50 -0.31 -31.62 -36.26
CA LYS A 50 -1.41 -32.50 -35.80
C LYS A 50 -1.05 -33.32 -34.56
N ALA A 51 0.03 -32.97 -33.86
CA ALA A 51 0.47 -33.66 -32.66
C ALA A 51 -0.64 -33.68 -31.59
N LEU A 52 -0.79 -34.82 -30.91
CA LEU A 52 -1.80 -35.02 -29.88
C LEU A 52 -1.27 -34.57 -28.52
N TYR A 53 -1.94 -33.63 -27.86
CA TYR A 53 -1.52 -33.14 -26.55
C TYR A 53 -2.34 -33.77 -25.42
N VAL A 54 -1.67 -34.30 -24.41
CA VAL A 54 -2.27 -34.93 -23.22
C VAL A 54 -1.50 -34.51 -21.97
N SER A 55 -2.19 -33.94 -20.98
CA SER A 55 -1.62 -33.65 -19.66
C SER A 55 -1.84 -34.84 -18.73
N LEU A 56 -0.79 -35.23 -18.01
CA LEU A 56 -0.80 -36.29 -16.98
C LEU A 56 -1.29 -35.80 -15.62
N PHE A 57 -1.65 -34.51 -15.49
CA PHE A 57 -2.11 -33.94 -14.24
C PHE A 57 -3.27 -34.74 -13.62
N GLY A 58 -3.02 -35.34 -12.45
CA GLY A 58 -4.01 -36.11 -11.69
C GLY A 58 -4.41 -37.47 -12.27
N ILE A 59 -3.75 -37.96 -13.33
CA ILE A 59 -4.02 -39.29 -13.90
C ILE A 59 -3.55 -40.39 -12.93
N LYS A 60 -4.44 -41.34 -12.61
CA LYS A 60 -4.22 -42.40 -11.60
C LYS A 60 -3.55 -43.66 -12.10
N ASP A 61 -3.74 -44.01 -13.37
CA ASP A 61 -3.27 -45.26 -13.96
C ASP A 61 -3.20 -45.13 -15.50
N ILE A 62 -2.60 -46.13 -16.16
CA ILE A 62 -2.47 -46.17 -17.62
C ILE A 62 -3.83 -46.24 -18.33
N LEU A 63 -4.85 -46.81 -17.69
CA LEU A 63 -6.18 -46.88 -18.27
C LEU A 63 -6.80 -45.48 -18.38
N GLN A 64 -6.68 -44.65 -17.34
CA GLN A 64 -7.10 -43.25 -17.36
C GLN A 64 -6.34 -42.43 -18.39
N LEU A 65 -5.03 -42.67 -18.56
CA LEU A 65 -4.26 -42.05 -19.65
C LEU A 65 -4.84 -42.42 -21.01
N LYS A 66 -5.07 -43.72 -21.26
CA LYS A 66 -5.68 -44.23 -22.49
C LYS A 66 -7.07 -43.63 -22.74
N LEU A 67 -7.91 -43.53 -21.70
CA LEU A 67 -9.21 -42.88 -21.78
C LEU A 67 -9.10 -41.39 -22.14
N ARG A 68 -8.14 -40.67 -21.55
CA ARG A 68 -7.89 -39.25 -21.82
C ARG A 68 -7.48 -39.02 -23.27
N ILE A 69 -6.65 -39.91 -23.82
CA ILE A 69 -6.25 -39.93 -25.24
C ILE A 69 -7.47 -40.13 -26.15
N VAL A 70 -8.34 -41.08 -25.81
CA VAL A 70 -9.57 -41.32 -26.60
C VAL A 70 -10.49 -40.10 -26.53
N GLN A 71 -10.65 -39.50 -25.35
CA GLN A 71 -11.48 -38.30 -25.17
C GLN A 71 -10.95 -37.09 -25.94
N SER A 72 -9.64 -36.89 -26.01
CA SER A 72 -9.04 -35.74 -26.70
C SER A 72 -9.20 -35.78 -28.22
N VAL A 73 -9.53 -36.94 -28.78
CA VAL A 73 -9.80 -37.11 -30.23
C VAL A 73 -11.29 -37.25 -30.57
N ILE A 74 -12.17 -37.43 -29.58
CA ILE A 74 -13.62 -37.50 -29.79
C ILE A 74 -14.19 -36.08 -29.83
N PRO A 75 -15.05 -35.75 -30.82
CA PRO A 75 -15.66 -34.44 -30.88
C PRO A 75 -16.55 -34.13 -29.68
N ASP A 76 -16.26 -33.04 -28.99
CA ASP A 76 -17.14 -32.47 -27.96
C ASP A 76 -18.34 -31.78 -28.63
N SER A 77 -19.54 -32.22 -28.28
CA SER A 77 -20.80 -31.78 -28.92
C SER A 77 -21.25 -30.37 -28.51
N LYS A 78 -20.54 -29.70 -27.59
CA LYS A 78 -20.96 -28.42 -26.99
C LYS A 78 -20.07 -27.21 -27.29
N THR A 79 -18.85 -27.40 -27.81
CA THR A 79 -17.84 -26.31 -27.86
C THR A 79 -17.35 -25.95 -29.26
N GLY A 80 -17.79 -26.64 -30.32
CA GLY A 80 -17.58 -26.23 -31.73
C GLY A 80 -16.13 -26.25 -32.24
N HIS A 81 -15.13 -26.33 -31.36
CA HIS A 81 -13.73 -26.47 -31.71
C HIS A 81 -13.29 -27.92 -31.52
N VAL A 82 -13.37 -28.69 -32.60
CA VAL A 82 -12.74 -30.01 -32.68
C VAL A 82 -12.04 -30.11 -34.01
N ALA A 83 -10.81 -30.63 -33.98
CA ALA A 83 -10.10 -31.12 -35.15
C ALA A 83 -10.91 -32.21 -35.86
N ARG A 84 -11.81 -31.79 -36.76
CA ARG A 84 -12.65 -32.64 -37.60
C ARG A 84 -11.82 -33.63 -38.44
N GLU A 85 -10.52 -33.36 -38.61
CA GLU A 85 -9.55 -34.16 -39.36
C GLU A 85 -8.99 -35.38 -38.60
N VAL A 86 -9.11 -35.45 -37.27
CA VAL A 86 -8.37 -36.45 -36.47
C VAL A 86 -9.09 -37.80 -36.35
N VAL A 87 -10.42 -37.84 -36.51
CA VAL A 87 -11.20 -39.08 -36.48
C VAL A 87 -11.07 -39.81 -37.81
N THR A 88 -10.02 -40.62 -37.94
CA THR A 88 -9.82 -41.47 -39.13
C THR A 88 -10.93 -42.52 -39.25
N GLY A 89 -11.14 -43.02 -40.47
CA GLY A 89 -12.09 -44.13 -40.72
C GLY A 89 -11.81 -45.36 -39.85
N ALA A 90 -10.53 -45.62 -39.54
CA ALA A 90 -10.10 -46.71 -38.65
C ALA A 90 -10.55 -46.50 -37.20
N VAL A 91 -10.47 -45.28 -36.66
CA VAL A 91 -10.97 -44.98 -35.31
C VAL A 91 -12.49 -45.12 -35.25
N ARG A 92 -13.20 -44.62 -36.27
CA ARG A 92 -14.66 -44.77 -36.36
C ARG A 92 -15.06 -46.24 -36.49
N GLN A 93 -14.27 -47.05 -37.21
CA GLN A 93 -14.51 -48.47 -37.37
C GLN A 93 -14.19 -49.26 -36.09
N ALA A 94 -13.13 -48.91 -35.36
CA ALA A 94 -12.81 -49.50 -34.06
C ALA A 94 -13.92 -49.21 -33.03
N ILE A 95 -14.41 -47.97 -32.96
CA ILE A 95 -15.54 -47.60 -32.10
C ILE A 95 -16.83 -48.35 -32.50
N LYS A 96 -17.10 -48.47 -33.80
CA LYS A 96 -18.27 -49.23 -34.30
C LYS A 96 -18.15 -50.73 -34.03
N PHE A 97 -16.97 -51.31 -34.19
CA PHE A 97 -16.71 -52.72 -33.96
C PHE A 97 -16.85 -53.06 -32.47
N ALA A 98 -16.29 -52.23 -31.59
CA ALA A 98 -16.46 -52.36 -30.13
C ALA A 98 -17.93 -52.27 -29.70
N ARG A 99 -18.71 -51.37 -30.31
CA ARG A 99 -20.17 -51.28 -30.06
C ARG A 99 -20.98 -52.44 -30.66
N GLY A 100 -20.48 -53.09 -31.71
CA GLY A 100 -21.20 -54.13 -32.46
C GLY A 100 -21.04 -55.55 -31.91
N PHE A 101 -19.98 -55.83 -31.14
CA PHE A 101 -19.67 -57.18 -30.66
C PHE A 101 -20.46 -57.61 -29.40
N ASN A 102 -20.99 -56.68 -28.60
CA ASN A 102 -21.89 -56.96 -27.47
C ASN A 102 -22.49 -55.64 -26.92
N PRO A 103 -23.81 -55.52 -26.70
CA PRO A 103 -24.41 -54.36 -26.03
C PRO A 103 -23.88 -54.13 -24.61
N ALA A 104 -23.20 -55.12 -24.01
CA ALA A 104 -22.51 -55.02 -22.73
C ALA A 104 -21.13 -54.32 -22.78
N PHE A 105 -20.54 -54.11 -23.98
CA PHE A 105 -19.25 -53.36 -24.21
C PHE A 105 -19.38 -51.84 -23.98
N SER A 106 -20.25 -51.43 -23.05
CA SER A 106 -20.44 -50.05 -22.61
C SER A 106 -19.31 -49.55 -21.68
N ALA A 107 -18.38 -50.41 -21.28
CA ALA A 107 -17.20 -50.03 -20.52
C ALA A 107 -16.23 -49.27 -21.45
N LEU A 108 -16.11 -47.95 -21.25
CA LEU A 108 -15.18 -47.07 -21.97
C LEU A 108 -13.73 -47.60 -21.97
N ASP A 109 -13.40 -48.44 -20.99
CA ASP A 109 -12.08 -49.03 -20.74
C ASP A 109 -11.62 -49.96 -21.88
N GLU A 110 -12.50 -50.81 -22.39
CA GLU A 110 -12.17 -51.75 -23.48
C GLU A 110 -12.07 -51.03 -24.84
N ILE A 111 -12.90 -49.99 -25.03
CA ILE A 111 -12.80 -49.08 -26.18
C ILE A 111 -11.44 -48.36 -26.15
N ALA A 112 -11.00 -47.92 -24.98
CA ALA A 112 -9.71 -47.27 -24.83
C ALA A 112 -8.54 -48.20 -25.20
N LEU A 113 -8.56 -49.44 -24.71
CA LEU A 113 -7.52 -50.42 -25.03
C LEU A 113 -7.43 -50.72 -26.53
N LEU A 114 -8.56 -50.81 -27.23
CA LEU A 114 -8.59 -51.11 -28.67
C LEU A 114 -8.33 -49.91 -29.56
N ALA A 115 -8.76 -48.71 -29.15
CA ALA A 115 -8.67 -47.51 -29.98
C ALA A 115 -7.32 -46.81 -29.89
N VAL A 116 -6.69 -46.78 -28.70
CA VAL A 116 -5.44 -46.02 -28.48
C VAL A 116 -4.31 -46.45 -29.43
N PRO A 117 -4.01 -47.76 -29.63
CA PRO A 117 -3.07 -48.23 -30.66
C PRO A 117 -3.27 -47.60 -32.04
N ALA A 118 -4.53 -47.55 -32.50
CA ALA A 118 -4.86 -46.99 -33.81
C ALA A 118 -4.84 -45.45 -33.84
N ILE A 119 -5.18 -44.80 -32.73
CA ILE A 119 -5.15 -43.33 -32.59
C ILE A 119 -3.71 -42.83 -32.61
N LEU A 120 -2.81 -43.50 -31.90
CA LEU A 120 -1.45 -43.03 -31.64
C LEU A 120 -0.41 -43.44 -32.70
N ARG A 121 -0.67 -44.51 -33.47
CA ARG A 121 0.26 -45.04 -34.48
C ARG A 121 0.78 -43.95 -35.43
N ASN A 122 2.10 -43.89 -35.59
CA ASN A 122 2.84 -42.94 -36.44
C ASN A 122 2.51 -41.46 -36.17
N ARG A 123 2.25 -41.09 -34.90
CA ARG A 123 1.97 -39.71 -34.49
C ARG A 123 3.01 -39.15 -33.55
N VAL A 124 3.11 -37.82 -33.53
CA VAL A 124 3.76 -37.07 -32.44
C VAL A 124 2.74 -36.88 -31.32
N ILE A 125 3.15 -37.20 -30.09
CA ILE A 125 2.30 -37.14 -28.89
C ILE A 125 3.04 -36.32 -27.85
N VAL A 126 2.36 -35.34 -27.27
CA VAL A 126 2.88 -34.52 -26.19
C VAL A 126 2.30 -35.00 -24.88
N LEU A 127 3.17 -35.38 -23.96
CA LEU A 127 2.85 -35.73 -22.59
C LEU A 127 3.36 -34.62 -21.67
N ASP A 128 2.45 -33.84 -21.07
CA ASP A 128 2.77 -32.70 -20.19
C ASP A 128 2.42 -33.01 -18.72
N ASP A 129 2.94 -32.22 -17.78
CA ASP A 129 2.68 -32.27 -16.34
C ASP A 129 2.94 -33.66 -15.69
N ILE A 130 3.94 -34.41 -16.17
CA ILE A 130 4.28 -35.74 -15.61
C ILE A 130 4.64 -35.66 -14.12
N GLU A 131 5.21 -34.54 -13.67
CA GLU A 131 5.53 -34.29 -12.27
C GLU A 131 4.30 -34.06 -11.38
N ARG A 132 3.11 -33.98 -11.98
CA ARG A 132 1.84 -33.77 -11.27
C ARG A 132 0.84 -34.91 -11.53
N LYS A 133 1.32 -36.07 -11.98
CA LYS A 133 0.53 -37.31 -12.01
C LYS A 133 0.00 -37.66 -10.62
N HIS A 134 -1.03 -38.49 -10.56
CA HIS A 134 -1.44 -39.03 -9.27
C HIS A 134 -0.33 -39.94 -8.70
N LYS A 135 -0.21 -40.00 -7.38
CA LYS A 135 0.78 -40.82 -6.68
C LYS A 135 0.71 -42.32 -7.03
N ASP A 136 -0.49 -42.80 -7.40
CA ASP A 136 -0.73 -44.21 -7.71
C ASP A 136 -0.21 -44.62 -9.11
N LEU A 137 -0.05 -43.67 -10.04
CA LEU A 137 0.50 -43.97 -11.37
C LEU A 137 2.01 -44.14 -11.24
N ASN A 138 2.54 -45.34 -11.42
CA ASN A 138 3.98 -45.57 -11.34
C ASN A 138 4.65 -45.04 -12.62
N ILE A 139 5.82 -44.40 -12.48
CA ILE A 139 6.56 -43.92 -13.63
C ILE A 139 7.02 -45.04 -14.56
N GLU A 140 7.32 -46.22 -14.01
CA GLU A 140 7.72 -47.37 -14.82
C GLU A 140 6.59 -47.82 -15.75
N GLU A 141 5.33 -47.62 -15.36
CA GLU A 141 4.18 -47.85 -16.23
C GLU A 141 4.09 -46.81 -17.36
N VAL A 142 4.40 -45.54 -17.06
CA VAL A 142 4.47 -44.47 -18.07
C VAL A 142 5.62 -44.73 -19.05
N MET A 143 6.77 -45.19 -18.55
CA MET A 143 7.90 -45.60 -19.39
C MET A 143 7.52 -46.78 -20.29
N GLY A 144 6.85 -47.79 -19.74
CA GLY A 144 6.36 -48.93 -20.53
C GLY A 144 5.36 -48.51 -21.61
N PHE A 145 4.49 -47.54 -21.30
CA PHE A 145 3.62 -46.93 -22.31
C PHE A 145 4.43 -46.20 -23.39
N ILE A 146 5.41 -45.36 -23.02
CA ILE A 146 6.23 -44.65 -24.01
C ILE A 146 6.97 -45.63 -24.92
N ASP A 147 7.64 -46.63 -24.34
CA ASP A 147 8.42 -47.64 -25.06
C ASP A 147 7.54 -48.47 -26.01
N GLU A 148 6.35 -48.90 -25.57
CA GLU A 148 5.39 -49.59 -26.44
C GLU A 148 5.04 -48.74 -27.67
N PHE A 149 4.73 -47.46 -27.47
CA PHE A 149 4.25 -46.59 -28.55
C PHE A 149 5.35 -46.10 -29.49
N THR A 150 6.59 -45.98 -29.01
CA THR A 150 7.74 -45.64 -29.86
C THR A 150 8.22 -46.85 -30.66
N GLN A 151 8.46 -48.01 -30.00
CA GLN A 151 9.05 -49.19 -30.64
C GLN A 151 8.07 -49.95 -31.55
N VAL A 152 6.81 -50.10 -31.12
CA VAL A 152 5.83 -50.96 -31.83
C VAL A 152 4.95 -50.17 -32.78
N TYR A 153 4.57 -48.94 -32.39
CA TYR A 153 3.58 -48.14 -33.13
C TYR A 153 4.18 -46.98 -33.92
N GLY A 154 5.51 -46.82 -33.91
CA GLY A 154 6.21 -45.76 -34.65
C GLY A 154 5.83 -44.34 -34.21
N SER A 155 5.31 -44.20 -32.99
CA SER A 155 4.93 -42.90 -32.42
C SER A 155 6.18 -42.18 -31.93
N ARG A 156 6.11 -40.85 -31.86
CA ARG A 156 7.17 -40.01 -31.30
C ARG A 156 6.60 -39.26 -30.10
N ILE A 157 7.36 -39.19 -29.01
CA ILE A 157 6.90 -38.60 -27.76
C ILE A 157 7.68 -37.31 -27.46
N LEU A 158 6.96 -36.23 -27.18
CA LEU A 158 7.48 -35.05 -26.54
C LEU A 158 7.04 -35.05 -25.07
N LEU A 159 7.99 -35.13 -24.16
CA LEU A 159 7.75 -34.91 -22.73
C LEU A 159 7.91 -33.42 -22.43
N ILE A 160 6.92 -32.79 -21.80
CA ILE A 160 7.05 -31.46 -21.21
C ILE A 160 6.94 -31.62 -19.71
N LEU A 161 7.94 -31.15 -18.98
CA LEU A 161 7.98 -31.37 -17.53
C LEU A 161 8.77 -30.34 -16.76
N ASN A 162 8.60 -30.36 -15.44
CA ASN A 162 9.52 -29.71 -14.50
C ASN A 162 10.30 -30.77 -13.71
N SER A 163 11.56 -30.98 -14.10
CA SER A 163 12.44 -31.98 -13.48
C SER A 163 12.70 -31.72 -12.00
N ASP A 164 12.69 -30.46 -11.55
CA ASP A 164 12.98 -30.07 -10.16
C ASP A 164 11.82 -30.38 -9.20
N LYS A 165 10.62 -30.63 -9.75
CA LYS A 165 9.39 -30.90 -8.98
C LYS A 165 8.97 -32.35 -9.02
N LEU A 166 9.76 -33.21 -9.67
CA LEU A 166 9.58 -34.65 -9.58
C LEU A 166 9.89 -35.13 -8.16
N GLU A 167 8.95 -35.89 -7.57
CA GLU A 167 9.04 -36.38 -6.18
C GLU A 167 10.27 -37.27 -5.93
N ASP A 168 10.73 -37.98 -6.97
CA ASP A 168 11.87 -38.89 -6.92
C ASP A 168 12.88 -38.52 -8.02
N LYS A 169 14.12 -38.20 -7.60
CA LYS A 169 15.23 -37.90 -8.53
C LYS A 169 15.73 -39.15 -9.25
N ASP A 170 15.64 -40.32 -8.62
CA ASP A 170 16.04 -41.58 -9.25
C ASP A 170 15.08 -41.94 -10.39
N MET A 171 13.79 -41.66 -10.21
CA MET A 171 12.79 -41.72 -11.28
C MET A 171 13.20 -40.85 -12.49
N TRP A 172 13.63 -39.61 -12.27
CA TRP A 172 14.06 -38.74 -13.36
C TRP A 172 15.30 -39.26 -14.09
N ASN A 173 16.27 -39.77 -13.34
CA ASN A 173 17.47 -40.37 -13.90
C ASN A 173 17.14 -41.61 -14.75
N LYS A 174 16.20 -42.45 -14.30
CA LYS A 174 15.70 -43.60 -15.08
C LYS A 174 15.06 -43.19 -16.40
N LEU A 175 14.23 -42.14 -16.40
CA LEU A 175 13.62 -41.60 -17.63
C LEU A 175 14.69 -41.09 -18.61
N ARG A 176 15.64 -40.30 -18.11
CA ARG A 176 16.76 -39.77 -18.89
C ARG A 176 17.61 -40.85 -19.53
N GLU A 177 17.93 -41.91 -18.78
CA GLU A 177 18.81 -42.98 -19.24
C GLU A 177 18.12 -43.92 -20.23
N LYS A 178 16.87 -44.31 -19.95
CA LYS A 178 16.22 -45.44 -20.65
C LYS A 178 15.26 -45.04 -21.76
N VAL A 179 14.72 -43.82 -21.70
CA VAL A 179 13.57 -43.42 -22.53
C VAL A 179 13.85 -42.18 -23.35
N ILE A 180 14.59 -41.19 -22.84
CA ILE A 180 14.78 -39.90 -23.49
C ILE A 180 16.01 -39.95 -24.43
N ASP A 181 15.81 -39.68 -25.71
CA ASP A 181 16.92 -39.57 -26.68
C ASP A 181 17.63 -38.21 -26.54
N HIS A 182 16.83 -37.14 -26.41
CA HIS A 182 17.31 -35.78 -26.28
C HIS A 182 16.55 -34.99 -25.22
N GLU A 183 17.29 -34.24 -24.41
CA GLU A 183 16.73 -33.28 -23.46
C GLU A 183 17.12 -31.84 -23.83
N ILE A 184 16.13 -30.96 -23.79
CA ILE A 184 16.29 -29.51 -23.91
C ILE A 184 15.80 -28.87 -22.62
N ALA A 185 16.72 -28.26 -21.88
CA ALA A 185 16.40 -27.48 -20.70
C ALA A 185 16.06 -26.04 -21.10
N LEU A 186 14.81 -25.63 -20.88
CA LEU A 186 14.35 -24.27 -21.12
C LEU A 186 14.79 -23.35 -19.99
N ALA A 187 15.77 -22.50 -20.29
CA ALA A 187 16.16 -21.37 -19.45
C ALA A 187 15.64 -20.07 -20.08
N THR A 188 14.67 -19.44 -19.41
CA THR A 188 14.06 -18.18 -19.84
C THR A 188 14.60 -17.05 -18.98
N THR A 189 15.12 -16.00 -19.61
CA THR A 189 15.58 -14.81 -18.89
C THR A 189 14.38 -13.97 -18.39
N PRO A 190 14.56 -13.13 -17.35
CA PRO A 190 13.49 -12.23 -16.89
C PRO A 190 12.94 -11.34 -18.01
N LYS A 191 13.82 -10.79 -18.85
CA LYS A 191 13.45 -9.99 -20.02
C LYS A 191 12.57 -10.75 -21.01
N GLU A 192 13.02 -11.93 -21.43
CA GLU A 192 12.24 -12.77 -22.35
C GLU A 192 10.89 -13.20 -21.77
N ALA A 193 10.85 -13.49 -20.46
CA ALA A 193 9.59 -13.80 -19.79
C ALA A 193 8.67 -12.58 -19.73
N PHE A 194 9.23 -11.38 -19.53
CA PHE A 194 8.50 -10.12 -19.54
C PHE A 194 7.93 -9.81 -20.91
N ASP A 195 8.70 -9.94 -21.99
CA ASP A 195 8.25 -9.71 -23.37
C ASP A 195 7.05 -10.62 -23.73
N ILE A 196 7.12 -11.90 -23.34
CA ILE A 196 6.00 -12.84 -23.54
C ILE A 196 4.78 -12.42 -22.72
N ALA A 197 4.98 -12.07 -21.43
CA ALA A 197 3.89 -11.64 -20.56
C ALA A 197 3.21 -10.36 -21.07
N LEU A 198 3.99 -9.38 -21.55
CA LEU A 198 3.52 -8.11 -22.09
C LEU A 198 2.70 -8.30 -23.38
N GLY A 199 3.08 -9.27 -24.22
CA GLY A 199 2.32 -9.63 -25.42
C GLY A 199 0.92 -10.19 -25.13
N GLU A 200 0.72 -10.81 -23.96
CA GLU A 200 -0.58 -11.31 -23.50
C GLU A 200 -1.35 -10.30 -22.63
N GLU A 201 -0.63 -9.48 -21.86
CA GLU A 201 -1.18 -8.48 -20.94
C GLU A 201 -0.48 -7.12 -21.18
N PRO A 202 -1.01 -6.26 -22.05
CA PRO A 202 -0.40 -4.96 -22.35
C PRO A 202 -0.42 -4.00 -21.15
N SER A 203 0.57 -3.11 -21.08
CA SER A 203 0.63 -2.06 -20.05
C SER A 203 1.32 -0.80 -20.57
N LYS A 204 0.77 0.37 -20.24
CA LYS A 204 1.42 1.66 -20.50
C LYS A 204 2.65 1.89 -19.63
N TYR A 205 2.79 1.14 -18.54
CA TYR A 205 3.90 1.26 -17.59
C TYR A 205 5.04 0.26 -17.86
N ALA A 206 5.02 -0.41 -19.03
CA ALA A 206 5.92 -1.53 -19.33
C ALA A 206 7.40 -1.28 -19.03
N PRO A 207 8.03 -0.13 -19.38
CA PRO A 207 9.45 0.09 -19.12
C PRO A 207 9.82 0.03 -17.63
N HIS A 208 8.96 0.59 -16.76
CA HIS A 208 9.17 0.60 -15.32
C HIS A 208 8.96 -0.79 -14.71
N ILE A 209 7.97 -1.54 -15.22
CA ILE A 209 7.71 -2.92 -14.77
C ILE A 209 8.86 -3.83 -15.18
N GLU A 210 9.37 -3.71 -16.42
CA GLU A 210 10.51 -4.48 -16.93
C GLU A 210 11.73 -4.33 -16.02
N GLY A 211 12.13 -3.09 -15.72
CA GLY A 211 13.29 -2.80 -14.87
C GLY A 211 13.18 -3.47 -13.50
N ALA A 212 12.03 -3.36 -12.84
CA ALA A 212 11.82 -3.99 -11.54
C ALA A 212 11.77 -5.54 -11.63
N VAL A 213 11.16 -6.10 -12.68
CA VAL A 213 11.12 -7.55 -12.92
C VAL A 213 12.52 -8.13 -13.15
N GLU A 214 13.39 -7.42 -13.88
CA GLU A 214 14.78 -7.81 -14.11
C GLU A 214 15.59 -7.79 -12.80
N VAL A 215 15.45 -6.74 -11.99
CA VAL A 215 16.12 -6.63 -10.67
C VAL A 215 15.66 -7.75 -9.74
N CYS A 216 14.36 -8.05 -9.70
CA CYS A 216 13.81 -9.18 -8.96
C CYS A 216 14.14 -10.55 -9.56
N LYS A 217 14.72 -10.61 -10.77
CA LYS A 217 15.07 -11.83 -11.51
C LYS A 217 13.88 -12.78 -11.72
N ILE A 218 12.69 -12.23 -11.94
CA ILE A 218 11.47 -13.03 -12.09
C ILE A 218 11.39 -13.55 -13.52
N SER A 219 11.44 -14.87 -13.71
CA SER A 219 11.35 -15.52 -15.02
C SER A 219 10.06 -16.31 -15.24
N ASN A 220 9.11 -16.23 -14.30
CA ASN A 220 7.83 -16.90 -14.38
C ASN A 220 6.80 -15.99 -15.06
N ILE A 221 6.50 -16.27 -16.32
CA ILE A 221 5.59 -15.49 -17.19
C ILE A 221 4.23 -15.29 -16.52
N ARG A 222 3.68 -16.31 -15.85
CA ARG A 222 2.36 -16.21 -15.18
C ARG A 222 2.38 -15.24 -14.01
N ILE A 223 3.50 -15.14 -13.29
CA ILE A 223 3.65 -14.18 -12.19
C ILE A 223 3.81 -12.77 -12.75
N ILE A 224 4.60 -12.61 -13.81
CA ILE A 224 4.73 -11.32 -14.50
C ILE A 224 3.38 -10.83 -15.04
N GLN A 225 2.55 -11.70 -15.61
CA GLN A 225 1.18 -11.33 -16.02
C GLN A 225 0.30 -10.86 -14.85
N LYS A 226 0.49 -11.42 -13.65
CA LYS A 226 -0.23 -10.96 -12.46
C LYS A 226 0.31 -9.63 -11.95
N ILE A 227 1.63 -9.43 -12.02
CA ILE A 227 2.29 -8.16 -11.72
C ILE A 227 1.76 -7.07 -12.65
N ILE A 228 1.76 -7.29 -13.96
CA ILE A 228 1.26 -6.33 -14.96
C ILE A 228 -0.20 -5.98 -14.67
N ARG A 229 -1.07 -6.99 -14.46
CA ARG A 229 -2.48 -6.76 -14.11
C ARG A 229 -2.65 -5.98 -12.81
N THR A 230 -1.79 -6.24 -11.81
CA THR A 230 -1.81 -5.53 -10.53
C THR A 230 -1.41 -4.07 -10.71
N VAL A 231 -0.31 -3.80 -11.43
CA VAL A 231 0.14 -2.43 -11.73
C VAL A 231 -0.93 -1.68 -12.52
N ASN A 232 -1.48 -2.27 -13.58
CA ASN A 232 -2.56 -1.68 -14.36
C ASN A 232 -3.80 -1.37 -13.50
N LYS A 233 -4.15 -2.26 -12.56
CA LYS A 233 -5.32 -2.08 -11.69
C LYS A 233 -5.09 -1.00 -10.62
N VAL A 234 -3.90 -0.96 -10.00
CA VAL A 234 -3.57 0.00 -8.94
C VAL A 234 -3.35 1.40 -9.53
N LEU A 235 -2.53 1.51 -10.58
CA LEU A 235 -2.20 2.80 -11.19
C LEU A 235 -3.25 3.28 -12.20
N GLY A 236 -4.11 2.41 -12.69
CA GLY A 236 -5.21 2.74 -13.60
C GLY A 236 -4.72 3.47 -14.85
N ASP A 237 -5.62 4.24 -15.46
CA ASP A 237 -5.34 5.03 -16.66
C ASP A 237 -4.95 6.49 -16.34
N ARG A 238 -4.32 6.77 -15.19
CA ARG A 238 -3.88 8.12 -14.81
C ARG A 238 -2.83 8.67 -15.77
N ASP A 239 -3.06 9.85 -16.33
CA ASP A 239 -2.19 10.46 -17.35
C ASP A 239 -1.13 11.41 -16.78
N ASN A 240 -1.25 11.78 -15.50
CA ASN A 240 -0.40 12.72 -14.80
C ASN A 240 0.67 12.05 -13.91
N LEU A 241 0.97 10.75 -14.12
CA LEU A 241 2.00 10.06 -13.36
C LEU A 241 3.37 10.32 -13.96
N THR A 242 4.24 10.99 -13.20
CA THR A 242 5.62 11.25 -13.59
C THR A 242 6.52 10.05 -13.30
N ASP A 243 7.72 10.02 -13.89
CA ASP A 243 8.69 8.93 -13.68
C ASP A 243 9.05 8.72 -12.20
N GLU A 244 9.07 9.77 -11.38
CA GLU A 244 9.35 9.68 -9.94
C GLU A 244 8.22 8.99 -9.17
N VAL A 245 6.95 9.29 -9.52
CA VAL A 245 5.79 8.62 -8.93
C VAL A 245 5.76 7.14 -9.34
N LEU A 246 6.09 6.85 -10.61
CA LEU A 246 6.24 5.49 -11.10
C LEU A 246 7.38 4.75 -10.40
N ALA A 247 8.54 5.39 -10.23
CA ALA A 247 9.68 4.86 -9.48
C ALA A 247 9.38 4.63 -7.99
N ARG A 248 8.48 5.41 -7.39
CA ARG A 248 8.03 5.22 -6.00
C ARG A 248 7.04 4.06 -5.85
N THR A 249 6.22 3.78 -6.86
CA THR A 249 5.08 2.85 -6.76
C THR A 249 5.31 1.49 -7.43
N ILE A 250 5.89 1.45 -8.63
CA ILE A 250 6.01 0.22 -9.42
C ILE A 250 6.96 -0.80 -8.79
N PRO A 251 8.18 -0.44 -8.35
CA PRO A 251 9.09 -1.40 -7.72
C PRO A 251 8.47 -2.10 -6.50
N SER A 252 7.83 -1.34 -5.61
CA SER A 252 7.09 -1.90 -4.47
C SER A 252 5.97 -2.85 -4.92
N THR A 253 5.21 -2.46 -5.94
CA THR A 253 4.11 -3.28 -6.47
C THR A 253 4.63 -4.60 -7.05
N VAL A 254 5.72 -4.56 -7.81
CA VAL A 254 6.38 -5.72 -8.41
C VAL A 254 6.90 -6.65 -7.32
N LEU A 255 7.65 -6.13 -6.35
CA LEU A 255 8.20 -6.91 -5.25
C LEU A 255 7.10 -7.57 -4.41
N MET A 256 6.10 -6.80 -3.97
CA MET A 256 5.02 -7.32 -3.13
C MET A 256 4.17 -8.37 -3.84
N CYS A 257 3.88 -8.17 -5.14
CA CYS A 257 3.16 -9.16 -5.95
C CYS A 257 4.00 -10.43 -6.17
N ALA A 258 5.31 -10.29 -6.38
CA ALA A 258 6.22 -11.42 -6.50
C ALA A 258 6.31 -12.22 -5.19
N ILE A 259 6.35 -11.57 -4.03
CA ILE A 259 6.28 -12.21 -2.71
C ILE A 259 4.96 -12.97 -2.55
N HIS A 260 3.83 -12.30 -2.80
CA HIS A 260 2.49 -12.88 -2.66
C HIS A 260 2.30 -14.17 -3.49
N HIS A 261 2.87 -14.22 -4.69
CA HIS A 261 2.73 -15.36 -5.58
C HIS A 261 3.92 -16.34 -5.55
N HIS A 262 4.79 -16.23 -4.54
CA HIS A 262 5.99 -17.08 -4.40
C HIS A 262 6.86 -17.09 -5.66
N GLY A 263 7.06 -15.92 -6.26
CA GLY A 263 7.84 -15.71 -7.47
C GLY A 263 9.34 -15.51 -7.27
N LEU A 264 9.79 -15.40 -6.02
CA LEU A 264 11.19 -15.21 -5.64
C LEU A 264 11.70 -16.46 -4.92
N ASP A 265 12.79 -17.04 -5.44
CA ASP A 265 13.53 -18.09 -4.74
C ASP A 265 14.22 -17.47 -3.51
N ASN A 266 13.79 -17.86 -2.30
CA ASN A 266 14.25 -17.27 -1.01
C ASN A 266 14.08 -15.74 -0.93
N GLY A 267 12.93 -15.21 -1.38
CA GLY A 267 12.60 -13.79 -1.27
C GLY A 267 12.24 -13.33 0.16
N PRO A 268 12.17 -12.01 0.40
CA PRO A 268 11.80 -11.46 1.70
C PRO A 268 10.35 -11.78 2.07
N SER A 269 10.06 -11.76 3.38
CA SER A 269 8.67 -11.74 3.88
C SER A 269 8.07 -10.34 3.77
N PHE A 270 6.74 -10.25 3.80
CA PHE A 270 6.06 -8.95 3.90
C PHE A 270 6.50 -8.18 5.15
N ASP A 271 6.63 -8.88 6.29
CA ASP A 271 7.07 -8.25 7.55
C ASP A 271 8.45 -7.60 7.42
N PHE A 272 9.38 -8.28 6.73
CA PHE A 272 10.71 -7.71 6.48
C PHE A 272 10.63 -6.46 5.61
N VAL A 273 9.90 -6.52 4.49
CA VAL A 273 9.73 -5.37 3.58
C VAL A 273 9.10 -4.18 4.32
N MET A 274 8.02 -4.42 5.06
CA MET A 274 7.33 -3.39 5.83
C MET A 274 8.18 -2.77 6.95
N ALA A 275 9.08 -3.55 7.55
CA ALA A 275 9.96 -3.07 8.62
C ALA A 275 11.25 -2.41 8.10
N PHE A 276 11.67 -2.70 6.86
CA PHE A 276 12.94 -2.27 6.29
C PHE A 276 13.15 -0.76 6.42
N ASN A 277 14.33 -0.35 6.92
CA ASN A 277 14.73 1.04 7.14
C ASN A 277 13.79 1.90 8.02
N SER A 278 12.81 1.31 8.69
CA SER A 278 12.05 2.01 9.73
C SER A 278 12.97 2.45 10.88
N SER A 279 12.57 3.48 11.64
CA SER A 279 13.31 3.92 12.83
C SER A 279 13.56 2.79 13.81
N ASN A 280 12.59 1.87 13.95
CA ASN A 280 12.72 0.68 14.77
C ASN A 280 13.75 -0.30 14.19
N PHE A 281 13.76 -0.52 12.86
CA PHE A 281 14.74 -1.39 12.21
C PHE A 281 16.17 -0.86 12.36
N GLN A 282 16.38 0.44 12.18
CA GLN A 282 17.68 1.09 12.37
C GLN A 282 18.12 1.07 13.83
N LEU A 283 17.20 1.27 14.77
CA LEU A 283 17.47 1.13 16.20
C LEU A 283 17.86 -0.31 16.53
N GLU A 284 17.11 -1.30 16.03
CA GLU A 284 17.40 -2.72 16.22
C GLU A 284 18.77 -3.11 15.66
N GLU A 285 19.17 -2.54 14.52
CA GLU A 285 20.48 -2.75 13.92
C GLU A 285 21.58 -2.08 14.76
N ALA A 286 21.34 -0.88 15.28
CA ALA A 286 22.27 -0.15 16.14
C ALA A 286 22.51 -0.83 17.49
N ILE A 287 21.45 -1.36 18.12
CA ILE A 287 21.52 -2.03 19.44
C ILE A 287 22.00 -3.47 19.38
N ARG A 288 22.25 -4.03 18.18
CA ARG A 288 22.90 -5.33 17.96
C ARG A 288 24.37 -5.21 17.56
N ARG A 289 24.91 -3.98 17.42
CA ARG A 289 26.32 -3.77 17.06
C ARG A 289 27.25 -4.32 18.14
N PRO A 290 28.47 -4.78 17.79
CA PRO A 290 29.47 -5.16 18.78
C PRO A 290 29.69 -4.03 19.80
N GLY A 291 29.48 -4.30 21.10
CA GLY A 291 29.60 -3.32 22.18
C GLY A 291 28.29 -2.64 22.62
N SER A 292 27.14 -3.03 22.07
CA SER A 292 25.81 -2.54 22.49
C SER A 292 25.12 -3.45 23.52
N VAL A 293 24.02 -2.96 24.11
CA VAL A 293 23.25 -3.64 25.17
C VAL A 293 22.71 -5.02 24.73
N PHE A 294 22.52 -5.25 23.43
CA PHE A 294 22.08 -6.53 22.87
C PHE A 294 23.11 -7.13 21.91
N ALA A 295 24.41 -6.92 22.17
CA ALA A 295 25.49 -7.55 21.38
C ALA A 295 25.43 -9.09 21.38
N ASP A 296 24.80 -9.71 22.39
CA ASP A 296 24.59 -11.15 22.51
C ASP A 296 23.29 -11.65 21.85
N ALA A 297 22.50 -10.77 21.20
CA ALA A 297 21.29 -11.18 20.51
C ALA A 297 21.62 -12.11 19.32
N PRO A 298 20.72 -13.04 18.98
CA PRO A 298 20.90 -13.92 17.82
C PRO A 298 21.17 -13.10 16.55
N ALA A 299 22.18 -13.50 15.78
CA ALA A 299 22.45 -12.91 14.48
C ALA A 299 21.22 -13.06 13.58
N ARG A 300 20.89 -12.00 12.82
CA ARG A 300 19.83 -12.06 11.83
C ARG A 300 20.12 -13.14 10.78
N PRO A 301 19.07 -13.75 10.20
CA PRO A 301 19.23 -14.68 9.09
C PRO A 301 20.16 -14.10 8.01
N PRO A 302 21.15 -14.86 7.51
CA PRO A 302 22.07 -14.38 6.47
C PRO A 302 21.37 -13.90 5.19
N GLU A 303 20.15 -14.36 4.96
CA GLU A 303 19.30 -13.99 3.83
C GLU A 303 18.81 -12.54 3.90
N GLU A 304 18.61 -11.98 5.10
CA GLU A 304 18.14 -10.59 5.27
C GLU A 304 19.09 -9.57 4.63
N LYS A 305 20.40 -9.85 4.61
CA LYS A 305 21.37 -8.99 3.93
C LYS A 305 21.16 -8.97 2.42
N LYS A 306 20.79 -10.10 1.82
CA LYS A 306 20.45 -10.19 0.40
C LYS A 306 19.13 -9.50 0.11
N TRP A 307 18.16 -9.61 1.02
CA TRP A 307 16.89 -8.91 0.91
C TRP A 307 17.07 -7.39 0.98
N GLY A 308 17.86 -6.89 1.93
CA GLY A 308 18.19 -5.46 2.00
C GLY A 308 18.81 -4.94 0.71
N ALA A 309 19.81 -5.65 0.17
CA ALA A 309 20.41 -5.28 -1.12
C ALA A 309 19.39 -5.28 -2.28
N LEU A 310 18.44 -6.22 -2.29
CA LEU A 310 17.36 -6.23 -3.29
C LEU A 310 16.46 -4.99 -3.16
N LEU A 311 16.09 -4.58 -1.95
CA LEU A 311 15.30 -3.37 -1.73
C LEU A 311 16.08 -2.11 -2.14
N ASP A 312 17.38 -2.04 -1.85
CA ASP A 312 18.27 -0.94 -2.26
C ASP A 312 18.41 -0.83 -3.79
N ASP A 313 18.52 -1.98 -4.48
CA ASP A 313 18.58 -2.05 -5.95
C ASP A 313 17.25 -1.61 -6.57
N LEU A 314 16.13 -1.97 -5.95
CA LEU A 314 14.77 -1.52 -6.32
C LEU A 314 14.46 -0.08 -5.88
N LYS A 315 15.36 0.58 -5.13
CA LYS A 315 15.17 1.92 -4.54
C LYS A 315 13.98 2.02 -3.58
N ILE A 316 13.63 0.92 -2.92
CA ILE A 316 12.59 0.86 -1.89
C ILE A 316 13.25 1.22 -0.56
N ASN A 317 13.30 2.52 -0.26
CA ASN A 317 14.02 3.03 0.91
C ASN A 317 13.22 2.91 2.21
N ASN A 318 11.90 2.97 2.16
CA ASN A 318 10.99 2.79 3.28
C ASN A 318 9.60 2.41 2.77
N CYS A 319 8.78 1.83 3.66
CA CYS A 319 7.37 1.55 3.38
C CYS A 319 6.47 2.57 4.08
N ASP A 320 5.41 3.00 3.41
CA ASP A 320 4.39 3.88 3.98
C ASP A 320 2.98 3.32 3.75
N ASP A 321 1.98 4.19 3.65
CA ASP A 321 0.59 3.80 3.41
C ASP A 321 0.35 3.11 2.06
N TYR A 322 1.22 3.31 1.06
CA TYR A 322 1.14 2.64 -0.24
C TYR A 322 1.40 1.15 -0.12
N GLU A 323 2.51 0.74 0.50
CA GLU A 323 2.83 -0.67 0.69
C GLU A 323 1.82 -1.37 1.61
N ARG A 324 1.28 -0.66 2.61
CA ARG A 324 0.17 -1.17 3.43
C ARG A 324 -1.09 -1.42 2.60
N MET A 325 -1.45 -0.47 1.75
CA MET A 325 -2.61 -0.61 0.85
C MET A 325 -2.42 -1.79 -0.11
N LEU A 326 -1.21 -1.93 -0.68
CA LEU A 326 -0.88 -3.06 -1.55
C LEU A 326 -0.97 -4.40 -0.80
N LEU A 327 -0.48 -4.47 0.44
CA LEU A 327 -0.55 -5.68 1.25
C LEU A 327 -2.01 -6.07 1.54
N ASP A 328 -2.84 -5.11 1.93
CA ASP A 328 -4.27 -5.32 2.14
C ASP A 328 -4.95 -5.81 0.86
N PHE A 329 -4.63 -5.22 -0.29
CA PHE A 329 -5.17 -5.63 -1.58
C PHE A 329 -4.73 -7.05 -1.96
N LEU A 330 -3.44 -7.38 -1.84
CA LEU A 330 -2.92 -8.71 -2.20
C LEU A 330 -3.47 -9.81 -1.30
N THR A 331 -3.69 -9.51 -0.01
CA THR A 331 -4.21 -10.49 0.95
C THR A 331 -5.72 -10.66 0.88
N SER A 332 -6.48 -9.57 0.68
CA SER A 332 -7.95 -9.60 0.65
C SER A 332 -8.54 -9.79 -0.75
N GLY A 333 -7.80 -9.43 -1.80
CA GLY A 333 -8.28 -9.32 -3.17
C GLY A 333 -9.14 -8.06 -3.45
N LEU A 334 -9.38 -7.22 -2.43
CA LEU A 334 -10.24 -6.04 -2.50
C LEU A 334 -9.39 -4.77 -2.62
N LEU A 335 -9.64 -3.96 -3.66
CA LEU A 335 -8.92 -2.71 -3.87
C LEU A 335 -9.83 -1.54 -3.50
N ASP A 336 -9.45 -0.79 -2.46
CA ASP A 336 -10.09 0.47 -2.12
C ASP A 336 -9.57 1.58 -3.06
N SER A 337 -10.36 1.90 -4.07
CA SER A 337 -9.97 2.87 -5.10
C SER A 337 -9.80 4.29 -4.52
N HIS A 338 -10.59 4.69 -3.53
CA HIS A 338 -10.46 6.01 -2.90
C HIS A 338 -9.16 6.12 -2.12
N ARG A 339 -8.76 5.07 -1.40
CA ARG A 339 -7.48 5.03 -0.69
C ARG A 339 -6.30 5.07 -1.66
N VAL A 340 -6.39 4.35 -2.79
CA VAL A 340 -5.36 4.40 -3.84
C VAL A 340 -5.24 5.81 -4.41
N ASP A 341 -6.35 6.44 -4.78
CA ASP A 341 -6.38 7.81 -5.32
C ASP A 341 -5.73 8.79 -4.35
N SER A 342 -6.09 8.74 -3.07
CA SER A 342 -5.52 9.60 -2.03
C SER A 342 -4.00 9.48 -1.92
N ILE A 343 -3.47 8.24 -1.91
CA ILE A 343 -2.03 7.99 -1.79
C ILE A 343 -1.27 8.42 -3.05
N VAL A 344 -1.76 8.04 -4.23
CA VAL A 344 -1.07 8.37 -5.50
C VAL A 344 -1.10 9.88 -5.75
N ASN A 345 -2.23 10.55 -5.49
CA ASN A 345 -2.32 12.01 -5.60
C ASN A 345 -1.37 12.70 -4.62
N ARG A 346 -1.25 12.19 -3.38
CA ARG A 346 -0.25 12.71 -2.42
C ARG A 346 1.17 12.63 -2.97
N TYR A 347 1.57 11.55 -3.66
CA TYR A 347 2.90 11.46 -4.27
C TYR A 347 3.10 12.41 -5.45
N VAL A 348 2.07 12.58 -6.27
CA VAL A 348 2.08 13.60 -7.34
C VAL A 348 2.25 14.98 -6.72
N ASP A 349 1.51 15.28 -5.66
CA ASP A 349 1.59 16.55 -4.93
C ASP A 349 2.95 16.73 -4.24
N GLU A 350 3.52 15.70 -3.60
CA GLU A 350 4.84 15.78 -2.96
C GLU A 350 5.97 16.06 -3.96
N LYS A 351 5.93 15.43 -5.14
CA LYS A 351 6.84 15.79 -6.23
C LYS A 351 6.64 17.25 -6.62
N ASN A 352 5.40 17.64 -6.90
CA ASN A 352 5.07 19.01 -7.28
C ASN A 352 5.57 20.00 -6.21
N VAL A 353 5.44 19.67 -4.92
CA VAL A 353 5.99 20.44 -3.80
C VAL A 353 7.51 20.55 -3.88
N MET A 354 8.24 19.47 -4.19
CA MET A 354 9.71 19.51 -4.34
C MET A 354 10.16 20.33 -5.55
N GLU A 355 9.55 20.12 -6.72
CA GLU A 355 9.83 20.92 -7.93
C GLU A 355 9.51 22.40 -7.69
N LEU A 356 8.39 22.70 -7.04
CA LEU A 356 7.98 24.06 -6.71
C LEU A 356 8.93 24.68 -5.68
N ARG A 357 9.45 23.91 -4.72
CA ARG A 357 10.46 24.36 -3.76
C ARG A 357 11.79 24.66 -4.44
N GLU A 358 12.20 23.86 -5.42
CA GLU A 358 13.41 24.12 -6.22
C GLU A 358 13.23 25.39 -7.07
N LYS A 359 12.09 25.52 -7.77
CA LYS A 359 11.75 26.74 -8.51
C LYS A 359 11.70 27.98 -7.62
N CYS A 360 11.15 27.87 -6.41
CA CYS A 360 11.09 28.95 -5.43
C CYS A 360 12.51 29.34 -4.95
N SER A 361 13.36 28.35 -4.68
CA SER A 361 14.77 28.58 -4.31
C SER A 361 15.54 29.25 -5.45
N ARG A 362 15.33 28.79 -6.69
CA ARG A 362 15.90 29.39 -7.89
C ARG A 362 15.42 30.82 -8.11
N PHE A 363 14.13 31.10 -7.90
CA PHE A 363 13.61 32.46 -7.98
C PHE A 363 14.36 33.39 -7.02
N PHE A 364 14.49 32.99 -5.75
CA PHE A 364 15.22 33.76 -4.75
C PHE A 364 16.70 33.93 -5.07
N GLU A 365 17.33 32.91 -5.66
CA GLU A 365 18.71 32.98 -6.12
C GLU A 365 18.86 34.00 -7.26
N LEU A 366 18.03 33.89 -8.30
CA LEU A 366 18.05 34.77 -9.48
C LEU A 366 17.80 36.22 -9.11
N GLU A 367 16.75 36.49 -8.32
CA GLU A 367 16.40 37.84 -7.88
C GLU A 367 17.52 38.47 -7.02
N GLN A 368 18.15 37.70 -6.13
CA GLN A 368 19.12 38.24 -5.19
C GLN A 368 20.55 38.35 -5.74
N TRP A 369 20.99 37.38 -6.56
CA TRP A 369 22.41 37.20 -6.89
C TRP A 369 22.73 37.30 -8.38
N HIS A 370 21.73 37.43 -9.25
CA HIS A 370 21.92 37.49 -10.70
C HIS A 370 21.43 38.80 -11.31
N PRO A 371 22.20 39.90 -11.20
CA PRO A 371 21.78 41.24 -11.63
C PRO A 371 21.61 41.42 -13.15
N MET A 372 21.91 40.38 -13.94
CA MET A 372 21.75 40.36 -15.40
C MET A 372 20.45 39.68 -15.84
N VAL A 373 19.72 39.05 -14.92
CA VAL A 373 18.39 38.50 -15.17
C VAL A 373 17.41 39.66 -15.32
N THR A 374 16.54 39.56 -16.32
CA THR A 374 15.55 40.60 -16.60
C THR A 374 14.31 40.46 -15.72
N ASP A 375 13.61 41.59 -15.49
CA ASP A 375 12.33 41.59 -14.78
C ASP A 375 11.32 40.64 -15.45
N GLU A 376 11.32 40.55 -16.79
CA GLU A 376 10.44 39.66 -17.56
C GLU A 376 10.68 38.17 -17.25
N GLU A 377 11.94 37.78 -17.09
CA GLU A 377 12.30 36.41 -16.70
C GLU A 377 11.87 36.08 -15.25
N LEU A 378 12.02 37.03 -14.32
CA LEU A 378 11.55 36.87 -12.95
C LEU A 378 10.01 36.80 -12.88
N LEU A 379 9.32 37.63 -13.65
CA LEU A 379 7.85 37.61 -13.74
C LEU A 379 7.33 36.30 -14.34
N SER A 380 8.00 35.76 -15.36
CA SER A 380 7.63 34.46 -15.95
C SER A 380 7.75 33.33 -14.91
N LEU A 381 8.86 33.28 -14.18
CA LEU A 381 9.05 32.27 -13.12
C LEU A 381 8.07 32.48 -11.95
N GLY A 382 7.77 33.73 -11.59
CA GLY A 382 6.75 34.07 -10.60
C GLY A 382 5.34 33.62 -11.02
N ALA A 383 5.00 33.74 -12.31
CA ALA A 383 3.72 33.27 -12.84
C ALA A 383 3.60 31.74 -12.78
N GLU A 384 4.68 31.01 -13.12
CA GLU A 384 4.72 29.54 -12.93
C GLU A 384 4.55 29.13 -11.46
N LEU A 385 5.21 29.84 -10.54
CA LEU A 385 5.07 29.60 -9.10
C LEU A 385 3.64 29.89 -8.61
N ALA A 386 2.95 30.87 -9.21
CA ALA A 386 1.55 31.16 -8.92
C ALA A 386 0.60 30.02 -9.32
N GLU A 387 0.91 29.22 -10.34
CA GLU A 387 0.11 28.03 -10.70
C GLU A 387 0.13 26.95 -9.63
N GLY A 388 1.27 26.75 -8.97
CA GLY A 388 1.43 25.78 -7.88
C GLY A 388 1.19 26.33 -6.48
N ALA A 389 0.72 27.57 -6.32
CA ALA A 389 0.76 28.28 -5.04
C ALA A 389 0.09 27.54 -3.86
N ALA A 390 -0.96 26.73 -4.11
CA ALA A 390 -1.63 25.91 -3.09
C ALA A 390 -0.73 24.85 -2.41
N LEU A 391 0.42 24.54 -3.03
CA LEU A 391 1.41 23.57 -2.56
C LEU A 391 2.61 24.21 -1.85
N LEU A 392 2.74 25.54 -1.87
CA LEU A 392 3.82 26.24 -1.19
C LEU A 392 3.66 26.21 0.33
N ASP A 393 4.78 26.22 1.04
CA ASP A 393 4.79 26.58 2.46
C ASP A 393 4.34 28.04 2.65
N ALA A 394 3.68 28.32 3.78
CA ALA A 394 3.10 29.63 4.07
C ALA A 394 4.13 30.78 4.05
N TYR A 395 5.35 30.51 4.53
CA TYR A 395 6.42 31.50 4.56
C TYR A 395 7.09 31.66 3.20
N ALA A 396 7.16 30.58 2.41
CA ALA A 396 7.64 30.66 1.03
C ALA A 396 6.70 31.51 0.16
N ALA A 397 5.38 31.31 0.29
CA ALA A 397 4.38 32.12 -0.41
C ALA A 397 4.45 33.61 0.01
N THR A 398 4.61 33.88 1.31
CA THR A 398 4.80 35.25 1.83
C THR A 398 6.07 35.89 1.26
N ALA A 399 7.21 35.18 1.31
CA ALA A 399 8.48 35.71 0.81
C ALA A 399 8.47 35.96 -0.70
N LEU A 400 7.79 35.10 -1.48
CA LEU A 400 7.59 35.30 -2.92
C LEU A 400 6.75 36.55 -3.19
N HIS A 401 5.64 36.73 -2.47
CA HIS A 401 4.81 37.93 -2.57
C HIS A 401 5.64 39.20 -2.33
N ASP A 402 6.40 39.22 -1.24
CA ASP A 402 7.15 40.41 -0.84
C ASP A 402 8.26 40.76 -1.84
N ARG A 403 9.02 39.77 -2.31
CA ARG A 403 10.09 40.00 -3.29
C ARG A 403 9.56 40.36 -4.69
N LEU A 404 8.43 39.79 -5.10
CA LEU A 404 7.78 40.16 -6.36
C LEU A 404 7.24 41.60 -6.33
N ALA A 405 6.97 42.17 -5.16
CA ALA A 405 6.56 43.56 -5.05
C ALA A 405 7.68 44.55 -5.46
N ASP A 406 8.94 44.13 -5.33
CA ASP A 406 10.11 44.93 -5.72
C ASP A 406 10.42 44.83 -7.23
N VAL A 407 9.82 43.86 -7.95
CA VAL A 407 9.94 43.70 -9.40
C VAL A 407 8.85 44.50 -10.13
N PRO A 408 9.18 45.35 -11.11
CA PRO A 408 8.19 46.10 -11.89
C PRO A 408 7.13 45.19 -12.52
N GLY A 409 5.86 45.31 -12.07
CA GLY A 409 4.74 44.48 -12.54
C GLY A 409 4.49 43.20 -11.74
N GLY A 410 5.35 42.88 -10.75
CA GLY A 410 5.25 41.65 -9.95
C GLY A 410 4.20 41.69 -8.84
N ALA A 411 3.72 42.87 -8.44
CA ALA A 411 2.71 43.01 -7.38
C ALA A 411 1.42 42.21 -7.66
N GLU A 412 0.94 42.16 -8.91
CA GLU A 412 -0.26 41.40 -9.26
C GLU A 412 -0.02 39.88 -9.26
N VAL A 413 1.20 39.45 -9.61
CA VAL A 413 1.62 38.04 -9.50
C VAL A 413 1.70 37.62 -8.04
N GLY A 414 2.29 38.45 -7.18
CA GLY A 414 2.35 38.25 -5.73
C GLY A 414 0.96 38.09 -5.11
N LYS A 415 -0.01 38.97 -5.44
CA LYS A 415 -1.40 38.84 -4.99
C LYS A 415 -2.05 37.53 -5.45
N THR A 416 -1.77 37.10 -6.68
CA THR A 416 -2.29 35.85 -7.23
C THR A 416 -1.76 34.64 -6.45
N ILE A 417 -0.49 34.66 -6.07
CA ILE A 417 0.12 33.61 -5.22
C ILE A 417 -0.62 33.50 -3.88
N ILE A 418 -0.83 34.63 -3.19
CA ILE A 418 -1.51 34.66 -1.89
C ILE A 418 -2.96 34.15 -2.02
N ALA A 419 -3.71 34.64 -3.00
CA ALA A 419 -5.10 34.23 -3.21
C ALA A 419 -5.22 32.72 -3.46
N ARG A 420 -4.41 32.17 -4.37
CA ARG A 420 -4.41 30.74 -4.70
C ARG A 420 -3.94 29.87 -3.53
N TRP A 421 -2.97 30.35 -2.75
CA TRP A 421 -2.57 29.66 -1.53
C TRP A 421 -3.73 29.57 -0.54
N ILE A 422 -4.45 30.67 -0.32
CA ILE A 422 -5.60 30.73 0.59
C ILE A 422 -6.73 29.83 0.13
N ASP A 423 -7.04 29.82 -1.17
CA ASP A 423 -8.06 28.94 -1.75
C ASP A 423 -7.70 27.46 -1.50
N GLY A 424 -6.46 27.07 -1.84
CA GLY A 424 -5.97 25.72 -1.58
C GLY A 424 -5.87 25.35 -0.10
N PHE A 425 -5.64 26.32 0.79
CA PHE A 425 -5.68 26.11 2.24
C PHE A 425 -7.11 25.82 2.73
N LYS A 426 -8.11 26.55 2.21
CA LYS A 426 -9.52 26.41 2.61
C LYS A 426 -10.17 25.11 2.11
N GLU A 427 -9.67 24.54 1.01
CA GLU A 427 -10.17 23.26 0.47
C GLU A 427 -9.75 22.03 1.29
N LYS A 428 -8.70 22.15 2.12
CA LYS A 428 -8.16 21.03 2.91
C LYS A 428 -8.97 20.81 4.20
N GLU A 429 -9.47 19.59 4.41
CA GLU A 429 -10.08 19.16 5.68
C GLU A 429 -9.43 17.87 6.23
N PRO A 430 -8.90 17.87 7.46
CA PRO A 430 -8.80 19.02 8.39
C PRO A 430 -7.85 20.11 7.85
N PRO A 431 -8.03 21.38 8.25
CA PRO A 431 -7.17 22.46 7.80
C PRO A 431 -5.73 22.20 8.28
N PRO A 432 -4.70 22.48 7.45
CA PRO A 432 -3.31 22.27 7.83
C PRO A 432 -2.94 23.04 9.11
N HIS A 433 -2.08 22.44 9.94
CA HIS A 433 -1.52 23.13 11.09
C HIS A 433 -0.62 24.29 10.64
N ARG A 434 -0.62 25.36 11.44
CA ARG A 434 0.31 26.48 11.28
C ARG A 434 1.75 25.97 11.45
N PRO A 435 2.67 26.22 10.51
CA PRO A 435 4.06 25.81 10.66
C PRO A 435 4.77 26.64 11.74
N ASP A 436 5.67 25.99 12.48
CA ASP A 436 6.49 26.63 13.51
C ASP A 436 7.34 27.77 12.94
N ASN A 437 7.31 28.93 13.60
CA ASN A 437 8.03 30.13 13.17
C ASN A 437 9.38 30.29 13.90
N TYR A 438 10.30 29.34 13.71
CA TYR A 438 11.61 29.38 14.41
C TYR A 438 12.45 30.64 14.10
N ASP A 439 12.23 31.26 12.93
CA ASP A 439 12.96 32.45 12.47
C ASP A 439 12.25 33.78 12.81
N ASN A 440 11.07 33.72 13.44
CA ASN A 440 10.24 34.87 13.78
C ASN A 440 9.92 35.80 12.59
N LYS A 441 9.72 35.22 11.40
CA LYS A 441 9.36 35.94 10.17
C LYS A 441 7.85 36.25 10.13
N PRO A 442 7.42 37.45 9.72
CA PRO A 442 6.00 37.75 9.61
C PRO A 442 5.36 36.93 8.47
N LEU A 443 4.13 36.45 8.69
CA LEU A 443 3.29 35.89 7.63
C LEU A 443 2.47 37.00 6.95
N HIS A 444 2.08 36.76 5.70
CA HIS A 444 1.15 37.66 5.02
C HIS A 444 -0.17 37.80 5.82
N PRO A 445 -0.72 39.02 6.02
CA PRO A 445 -1.88 39.25 6.89
C PRO A 445 -3.12 38.42 6.55
N GLU A 446 -3.38 38.17 5.27
CA GLU A 446 -4.52 37.35 4.84
C GLU A 446 -4.35 35.86 5.16
N MET A 447 -3.11 35.35 5.12
CA MET A 447 -2.80 33.97 5.48
C MET A 447 -2.85 33.78 7.00
N GLU A 448 -2.38 34.78 7.76
CA GLU A 448 -2.51 34.83 9.22
C GLU A 448 -3.99 34.77 9.66
N ALA A 449 -4.85 35.53 8.97
CA ALA A 449 -6.28 35.51 9.22
C ALA A 449 -6.91 34.15 8.89
N ALA A 450 -6.46 33.50 7.80
CA ALA A 450 -6.94 32.16 7.42
C ALA A 450 -6.58 31.08 8.46
N PHE A 451 -5.33 31.07 8.96
CA PHE A 451 -4.93 30.17 10.05
C PHE A 451 -5.72 30.43 11.33
N SER A 452 -5.84 31.70 11.74
CA SER A 452 -6.59 32.08 12.94
C SER A 452 -8.05 31.64 12.87
N GLU A 453 -8.67 31.75 11.69
CA GLU A 453 -10.05 31.31 11.48
C GLU A 453 -10.19 29.78 11.54
N ALA A 454 -9.26 29.05 10.93
CA ALA A 454 -9.23 27.60 10.98
C ALA A 454 -9.05 27.07 12.42
N GLU A 455 -8.18 27.70 13.20
CA GLU A 455 -7.96 27.38 14.62
C GLU A 455 -9.22 27.66 15.46
N ARG A 456 -9.88 28.81 15.25
CA ARG A 456 -11.16 29.14 15.91
C ARG A 456 -12.26 28.14 15.57
N ARG A 457 -12.33 27.68 14.32
CA ARG A 457 -13.30 26.67 13.87
C ARG A 457 -13.08 25.33 14.56
N LEU A 458 -11.84 24.91 14.72
CA LEU A 458 -11.47 23.63 15.32
C LEU A 458 -11.58 23.63 16.85
N LYS A 459 -11.31 24.77 17.50
CA LYS A 459 -11.35 24.93 18.96
C LYS A 459 -12.06 26.24 19.33
N PRO A 460 -13.40 26.30 19.26
CA PRO A 460 -14.12 27.50 19.64
C PRO A 460 -13.87 27.83 21.11
N ILE A 461 -13.61 29.11 21.41
CA ILE A 461 -13.54 29.60 22.79
C ILE A 461 -14.94 29.38 23.41
N PRO A 462 -15.04 28.58 24.48
CA PRO A 462 -16.33 28.29 25.09
C PRO A 462 -16.91 29.51 25.80
N SER A 463 -18.21 29.50 26.06
CA SER A 463 -18.82 30.54 26.91
C SER A 463 -18.22 30.53 28.31
N LEU A 464 -18.29 31.66 29.03
CA LEU A 464 -17.80 31.75 30.42
C LEU A 464 -18.39 30.66 31.32
N LEU A 465 -19.67 30.36 31.16
CA LEU A 465 -20.36 29.28 31.88
C LEU A 465 -19.74 27.92 31.57
N GLU A 466 -19.57 27.58 30.29
CA GLU A 466 -18.99 26.30 29.86
C GLU A 466 -17.53 26.16 30.28
N ALA A 467 -16.74 27.24 30.16
CA ALA A 467 -15.34 27.26 30.58
C ALA A 467 -15.20 26.95 32.07
N CYS A 468 -15.96 27.65 32.93
CA CYS A 468 -15.92 27.43 34.37
C CYS A 468 -16.45 26.05 34.80
N LEU A 469 -17.47 25.52 34.13
CA LEU A 469 -17.98 24.17 34.41
C LEU A 469 -16.96 23.09 34.01
N ARG A 470 -16.34 23.22 32.82
CA ARG A 470 -15.29 22.28 32.35
C ARG A 470 -14.06 22.28 33.24
N ILE A 471 -13.63 23.47 33.68
CA ILE A 471 -12.52 23.63 34.61
C ILE A 471 -12.85 22.99 35.97
N GLY A 472 -14.09 23.16 36.45
CA GLY A 472 -14.56 22.55 37.69
C GLY A 472 -14.60 21.03 37.68
N ASP A 473 -14.87 20.41 36.51
CA ASP A 473 -15.09 18.96 36.38
C ASP A 473 -13.80 18.14 36.14
N ASN A 474 -12.76 18.67 35.47
CA ASN A 474 -11.71 17.81 34.88
C ASN A 474 -10.23 18.13 35.18
N ALA A 475 -9.88 19.10 36.03
CA ALA A 475 -8.49 19.40 36.47
C ALA A 475 -7.40 19.50 35.37
N ASN A 476 -7.78 19.59 34.08
CA ASN A 476 -6.90 19.66 32.93
C ASN A 476 -7.27 20.91 32.13
N TRP A 477 -6.32 21.83 31.98
CA TRP A 477 -6.56 23.23 31.62
C TRP A 477 -6.20 23.47 30.16
N GLU A 478 -7.12 23.16 29.24
CA GLU A 478 -6.93 23.53 27.83
C GLU A 478 -6.88 25.06 27.67
N SER A 479 -5.98 25.57 26.82
CA SER A 479 -5.72 27.00 26.64
C SER A 479 -6.97 27.83 26.32
N VAL A 480 -7.95 27.26 25.61
CA VAL A 480 -9.19 27.94 25.23
C VAL A 480 -10.13 28.21 26.42
N ASN A 481 -10.14 27.36 27.44
CA ASN A 481 -10.95 27.60 28.65
C ASN A 481 -10.32 28.71 29.51
N SER A 482 -8.98 28.71 29.60
CA SER A 482 -8.24 29.78 30.27
C SER A 482 -8.41 31.12 29.56
N GLN A 483 -8.41 31.12 28.22
CA GLN A 483 -8.68 32.31 27.42
C GLN A 483 -10.10 32.87 27.68
N ALA A 484 -11.12 32.00 27.68
CA ALA A 484 -12.50 32.41 27.99
C ALA A 484 -12.63 33.08 29.37
N MET A 485 -11.87 32.61 30.36
CA MET A 485 -11.84 33.25 31.69
C MET A 485 -11.04 34.56 31.68
N ARG A 486 -9.88 34.63 31.00
CA ARG A 486 -9.08 35.87 30.90
C ARG A 486 -9.86 37.01 30.25
N ASP A 487 -10.66 36.69 29.24
CA ASP A 487 -11.50 37.67 28.53
C ASP A 487 -12.76 38.06 29.34
N ALA A 488 -13.05 37.37 30.44
CA ALA A 488 -14.22 37.63 31.26
C ALA A 488 -14.09 38.91 32.08
N THR A 489 -15.15 39.70 32.06
CA THR A 489 -15.30 40.94 32.81
C THR A 489 -16.26 40.76 33.99
N VAL A 490 -16.29 41.72 34.92
CA VAL A 490 -17.30 41.77 35.99
C VAL A 490 -18.72 41.68 35.41
N ALA A 491 -18.98 42.39 34.30
CA ALA A 491 -20.28 42.39 33.63
C ALA A 491 -20.66 41.00 33.07
N SER A 492 -19.72 40.28 32.46
CA SER A 492 -20.00 38.93 31.94
C SER A 492 -20.27 37.92 33.06
N TYR A 493 -19.58 38.06 34.21
CA TYR A 493 -19.88 37.25 35.40
C TYR A 493 -21.26 37.59 35.97
N GLU A 494 -21.60 38.87 36.10
CA GLU A 494 -22.92 39.27 36.56
C GLU A 494 -24.05 38.75 35.66
N GLU A 495 -23.90 38.90 34.34
CA GLU A 495 -24.85 38.41 33.36
C GLU A 495 -25.00 36.89 33.44
N THR A 496 -23.88 36.16 33.50
CA THR A 496 -23.89 34.70 33.61
C THR A 496 -24.61 34.25 34.88
N ILE A 497 -24.33 34.88 36.03
CA ILE A 497 -24.98 34.56 37.30
C ILE A 497 -26.48 34.89 37.28
N LYS A 498 -26.89 35.99 36.65
CA LYS A 498 -28.30 36.41 36.58
C LYS A 498 -29.14 35.59 35.60
N THR A 499 -28.51 35.06 34.55
CA THR A 499 -29.18 34.31 33.47
C THR A 499 -29.13 32.79 33.63
N THR A 500 -28.21 32.26 34.45
CA THR A 500 -28.09 30.82 34.73
C THR A 500 -28.96 30.39 35.90
N SER A 501 -29.49 29.16 35.89
CA SER A 501 -30.31 28.63 36.98
C SER A 501 -30.07 27.13 37.25
N GLY A 502 -30.69 26.59 38.30
CA GLY A 502 -30.65 25.15 38.59
C GLY A 502 -29.25 24.60 38.94
N PRO A 503 -28.95 23.34 38.58
CA PRO A 503 -27.65 22.71 38.85
C PRO A 503 -26.47 23.47 38.25
N GLN A 504 -26.60 24.01 37.04
CA GLN A 504 -25.53 24.75 36.36
C GLN A 504 -25.11 26.00 37.14
N LEU A 505 -26.07 26.76 37.69
CA LEU A 505 -25.75 27.91 38.55
C LEU A 505 -25.02 27.47 39.82
N ARG A 506 -25.47 26.39 40.44
CA ARG A 506 -24.84 25.83 41.64
C ARG A 506 -23.39 25.43 41.36
N ASP A 507 -23.16 24.71 40.26
CA ASP A 507 -21.87 24.15 39.91
C ASP A 507 -20.91 25.25 39.43
N PHE A 508 -21.40 26.23 38.66
CA PHE A 508 -20.65 27.43 38.27
C PHE A 508 -20.18 28.25 39.48
N LEU A 509 -21.07 28.52 40.44
CA LEU A 509 -20.72 29.24 41.67
C LEU A 509 -19.70 28.46 42.51
N ARG A 510 -19.89 27.14 42.65
CA ARG A 510 -18.97 26.29 43.41
C ARG A 510 -17.59 26.20 42.79
N ALA A 511 -17.52 25.97 41.48
CA ALA A 511 -16.25 25.90 40.75
C ALA A 511 -15.45 27.20 40.93
N ASN A 512 -16.08 28.36 40.66
CA ASN A 512 -15.40 29.64 40.79
C ASN A 512 -15.02 29.99 42.24
N VAL A 513 -15.84 29.62 43.24
CA VAL A 513 -15.49 29.82 44.66
C VAL A 513 -14.29 28.94 45.07
N VAL A 514 -14.23 27.70 44.59
CA VAL A 514 -13.07 26.81 44.82
C VAL A 514 -11.82 27.38 44.17
N LEU A 515 -11.90 27.84 42.92
CA LEU A 515 -10.77 28.49 42.24
C LEU A 515 -10.33 29.76 42.97
N TYR A 516 -11.28 30.59 43.41
CA TYR A 516 -11.01 31.82 44.17
C TYR A 516 -10.25 31.55 45.48
N SER A 517 -10.57 30.44 46.17
CA SER A 517 -9.88 30.06 47.41
C SER A 517 -8.37 29.82 47.23
N ARG A 518 -7.93 29.56 45.99
CA ARG A 518 -6.53 29.32 45.60
C ARG A 518 -6.04 30.32 44.55
N ARG A 519 -6.68 31.50 44.44
CA ARG A 519 -6.48 32.47 43.35
C ARG A 519 -5.03 32.90 43.12
N GLU A 520 -4.23 33.02 44.17
CA GLU A 520 -2.80 33.36 44.05
C GLU A 520 -2.03 32.35 43.20
N GLY A 521 -2.39 31.06 43.26
CA GLY A 521 -1.78 30.00 42.47
C GLY A 521 -2.26 29.95 41.01
N TYR A 522 -3.29 30.72 40.65
CA TYR A 522 -3.90 30.71 39.32
C TYR A 522 -3.84 32.06 38.59
N ALA A 523 -3.19 33.06 39.17
CA ALA A 523 -3.08 34.40 38.59
C ALA A 523 -2.42 34.38 37.20
N ALA A 524 -1.44 33.50 36.98
CA ALA A 524 -0.79 33.33 35.69
C ALA A 524 -1.72 32.73 34.62
N ASP A 525 -2.76 31.99 35.02
CA ASP A 525 -3.65 31.24 34.14
C ASP A 525 -4.94 31.98 33.79
N PHE A 526 -5.52 32.74 34.74
CA PHE A 526 -6.81 33.42 34.58
C PHE A 526 -6.75 34.95 34.69
N ALA A 527 -5.57 35.54 34.88
CA ALA A 527 -5.43 36.97 35.15
C ALA A 527 -6.42 37.42 36.26
N ASP A 528 -7.16 38.51 36.05
CA ASP A 528 -8.08 39.10 37.02
C ASP A 528 -9.47 38.42 37.08
N ALA A 529 -9.70 37.34 36.32
CA ALA A 529 -11.03 36.73 36.18
C ALA A 529 -11.66 36.31 37.52
N LEU A 530 -10.85 35.78 38.45
CA LEU A 530 -11.32 35.35 39.76
C LEU A 530 -11.70 36.54 40.65
N GLU A 531 -11.00 37.67 40.53
CA GLU A 531 -11.38 38.91 41.21
C GLU A 531 -12.62 39.55 40.56
N HIS A 532 -12.76 39.46 39.24
CA HIS A 532 -13.99 39.84 38.55
C HIS A 532 -15.19 39.03 39.03
N PHE A 533 -15.04 37.72 39.22
CA PHE A 533 -16.08 36.85 39.77
C PHE A 533 -16.50 37.26 41.19
N ALA A 534 -15.53 37.48 42.10
CA ALA A 534 -15.82 37.88 43.47
C ALA A 534 -16.51 39.25 43.52
N THR A 535 -16.06 40.18 42.68
CA THR A 535 -16.65 41.52 42.54
C THR A 535 -18.09 41.44 42.04
N ALA A 536 -18.37 40.63 41.01
CA ALA A 536 -19.72 40.40 40.51
C ALA A 536 -20.64 39.79 41.60
N CYS A 537 -20.14 38.80 42.35
CA CYS A 537 -20.91 38.19 43.45
C CYS A 537 -21.22 39.19 44.57
N ARG A 538 -20.25 40.05 44.90
CA ARG A 538 -20.40 41.13 45.89
C ARG A 538 -21.45 42.14 45.43
N ALA A 539 -21.32 42.64 44.20
CA ALA A 539 -22.27 43.58 43.61
C ALA A 539 -23.70 43.03 43.62
N ILE A 540 -23.89 41.76 43.23
CA ILE A 540 -25.20 41.10 43.28
C ILE A 540 -25.74 40.98 44.71
N CYS A 541 -24.90 40.59 45.68
CA CYS A 541 -25.33 40.44 47.07
C CYS A 541 -25.68 41.77 47.75
N GLN A 542 -24.97 42.86 47.41
CA GLN A 542 -25.20 44.19 47.95
C GLN A 542 -26.41 44.87 47.32
N ALA A 543 -26.53 44.84 46.00
CA ALA A 543 -27.72 45.35 45.30
C ALA A 543 -28.96 44.50 45.62
N ASN A 544 -28.76 43.23 45.95
CA ASN A 544 -29.78 42.25 46.33
C ASN A 544 -31.01 42.25 45.40
N PRO A 545 -30.84 42.22 44.06
CA PRO A 545 -31.95 42.35 43.12
C PRO A 545 -32.92 41.16 43.20
N ILE A 546 -32.41 39.98 43.59
CA ILE A 546 -33.18 38.75 43.79
C ILE A 546 -32.76 38.13 45.13
N PRO A 547 -33.56 38.26 46.21
CA PRO A 547 -33.18 37.78 47.55
C PRO A 547 -32.80 36.30 47.66
N ARG A 548 -33.38 35.45 46.79
CA ARG A 548 -33.04 34.03 46.73
C ARG A 548 -31.66 33.78 46.10
N LEU A 549 -31.28 34.55 45.08
CA LEU A 549 -29.98 34.45 44.41
C LEU A 549 -28.86 34.89 45.36
N SER A 550 -29.02 36.03 46.04
CA SER A 550 -28.06 36.51 47.05
C SER A 550 -27.87 35.48 48.18
N ARG A 551 -28.94 34.82 48.61
CA ARG A 551 -28.87 33.74 49.61
C ARG A 551 -28.10 32.51 49.09
N ALA A 552 -28.28 32.16 47.82
CA ALA A 552 -27.55 31.06 47.20
C ALA A 552 -26.05 31.37 47.08
N ILE A 553 -25.68 32.56 46.62
CA ILE A 553 -24.28 33.02 46.55
C ILE A 553 -23.65 33.00 47.95
N ARG A 554 -24.28 33.63 48.95
CA ARG A 554 -23.80 33.64 50.34
C ARG A 554 -23.64 32.24 50.92
N LYS A 555 -24.55 31.31 50.59
CA LYS A 555 -24.45 29.91 51.02
C LYS A 555 -23.18 29.24 50.47
N VAL A 556 -22.90 29.40 49.17
CA VAL A 556 -21.71 28.79 48.55
C VAL A 556 -20.41 29.37 49.11
N PHE A 557 -20.34 30.70 49.27
CA PHE A 557 -19.18 31.35 49.89
C PHE A 557 -19.00 30.92 51.36
N ARG A 558 -20.09 30.75 52.14
CA ARG A 558 -20.03 30.24 53.51
C ARG A 558 -19.51 28.81 53.59
N GLU A 559 -19.97 27.93 52.71
CA GLU A 559 -19.51 26.53 52.63
C GLU A 559 -17.99 26.45 52.39
N ALA A 560 -17.41 27.44 51.70
CA ALA A 560 -15.96 27.55 51.47
C ALA A 560 -15.20 28.38 52.53
N GLY A 561 -15.86 28.89 53.57
CA GLY A 561 -15.24 29.76 54.58
C GLY A 561 -14.93 31.19 54.11
N LEU A 562 -15.50 31.61 52.98
CA LEU A 562 -15.20 32.86 52.26
C LEU A 562 -16.31 33.93 52.36
N GLU A 563 -17.33 33.74 53.20
CA GLU A 563 -18.51 34.63 53.27
C GLU A 563 -18.16 36.11 53.48
N ARG A 564 -17.07 36.42 54.19
CA ARG A 564 -16.60 37.79 54.46
C ARG A 564 -16.25 38.59 53.19
N ILE A 565 -15.85 37.93 52.11
CA ILE A 565 -15.49 38.58 50.83
C ILE A 565 -16.68 39.31 50.19
N LEU A 566 -17.90 38.83 50.47
CA LEU A 566 -19.14 39.44 49.97
C LEU A 566 -19.55 40.70 50.74
N ASP A 567 -18.95 40.93 51.92
CA ASP A 567 -19.30 42.01 52.83
C ASP A 567 -18.19 43.08 52.98
N GLN A 568 -16.99 42.82 52.43
CA GLN A 568 -15.88 43.79 52.43
C GLN A 568 -16.12 44.93 51.42
N PRO A 569 -15.89 46.20 51.78
CA PRO A 569 -15.77 47.29 50.83
C PRO A 569 -14.47 47.16 50.00
N GLU A 570 -14.45 47.77 48.83
CA GLU A 570 -13.53 47.53 47.69
C GLU A 570 -12.03 47.83 47.93
N GLN A 571 -11.57 48.09 49.16
CA GLN A 571 -10.18 48.41 49.48
C GLN A 571 -9.76 47.69 50.77
N ASP A 572 -8.84 46.73 50.65
CA ASP A 572 -7.94 46.14 51.67
C ASP A 572 -7.73 44.61 51.49
N ALA A 573 -7.38 44.15 50.28
CA ALA A 573 -7.08 42.73 50.01
C ALA A 573 -5.60 42.34 50.19
N ASP A 574 -4.70 43.28 50.51
CA ASP A 574 -3.24 43.04 50.48
C ASP A 574 -2.55 42.78 51.84
N ALA A 575 -3.30 42.61 52.93
CA ALA A 575 -2.68 42.35 54.22
C ALA A 575 -3.45 41.32 55.05
N GLN A 576 -3.10 40.04 54.87
CA GLN A 576 -2.72 39.13 55.97
C GLN A 576 -2.62 37.68 55.47
N GLY A 577 -1.42 37.31 54.99
CA GLY A 577 -0.91 35.97 55.20
C GLY A 577 -0.47 35.78 56.65
N VAL A 578 -0.23 34.51 57.02
CA VAL A 578 0.33 34.00 58.30
C VAL A 578 -0.72 33.51 59.32
N ASN A 579 -1.08 32.22 59.24
CA ASN A 579 -0.60 31.20 60.19
C ASN A 579 -1.20 29.83 59.83
N ALA A 580 -0.36 28.95 59.31
CA ALA A 580 -0.62 27.51 59.28
C ALA A 580 -0.02 26.92 60.57
N ASP A 581 -0.87 26.33 61.41
CA ASP A 581 -0.43 25.51 62.53
C ASP A 581 -1.20 24.17 62.53
N VAL A 582 -0.44 23.14 62.19
CA VAL A 582 -0.40 21.77 62.71
C VAL A 582 -1.67 21.16 63.32
N ALA A 583 -2.15 20.08 62.68
CA ALA A 583 -2.68 18.92 63.40
C ALA A 583 -2.42 17.64 62.58
N GLU A 584 -1.36 16.91 62.95
CA GLU A 584 -1.24 15.48 62.71
C GLU A 584 -2.43 14.74 63.34
N GLY A 585 -3.00 13.78 62.61
CA GLY A 585 -4.08 12.92 63.09
C GLY A 585 -4.19 11.66 62.24
N ALA A 586 -3.65 10.59 62.79
CA ALA A 586 -3.49 9.25 62.21
C ALA A 586 -4.80 8.52 61.84
N ALA A 587 -4.72 7.70 60.78
CA ALA A 587 -5.24 6.33 60.62
C ALA A 587 -5.10 5.95 59.12
N GLY A 588 -4.57 4.82 58.67
CA GLY A 588 -4.38 3.54 59.31
C GLY A 588 -5.13 2.45 58.53
N HIS A 589 -4.39 1.79 57.63
CA HIS A 589 -4.53 0.41 57.14
C HIS A 589 -5.47 0.06 55.97
N ASP A 590 -4.88 -0.80 55.13
CA ASP A 590 -5.35 -1.69 54.06
C ASP A 590 -5.88 -1.11 52.74
#